data_AF-A0A386WK16-F1
#
_entry.id   AF-A0A386WK16-F1
#
_cell.length_a   1.000
_cell.length_b   1.000
_cell.length_c   1.000
_cell.angle_alpha   90.00
_cell.angle_beta   90.00
_cell.angle_gamma   90.00
#
_symmetry.space_group_name_H-M   'P 1'
#
loop_
_entity.id
_entity.type
_entity.pdbx_description
1 polymer ?
#
loop_
_entity_poly.entity_id
_entity_poly.type
_entity_poly.pdbx_seq_one_letter_code
_entity_poly.pdbx_strand_id
1 'polypeptide(L)'
;MGEINHFEYGWITPALSYALSVLGSALGLVCAGRIRTATSAGQRAWWGLLAAWALGGTAIWAMHFMAMLGFAVGGTRIRYDVPLTAASTAIAVAAVGIGLAIVGTGRLAAPRLIAGGFFTGAGVAAMHYTGMAAMRLDGSLGYDPLRVTLSVVIAIVAATVALWLAMTVRRGIAIAASALVMGIAVNGMHFTGMSALSVHLHESRGPASGTEVSGLLVPIVLAVVFGVVGLVYALLAAPSDDDRAGAAYVSARLDEAPQTVAAEPAPDPVGLRARSTLAQPGAQFPSRRSIDRPS
;
A
#
# COMPACT_ATOMS: atom_id res chain seq x y z
N MET A 1 -37.05 21.22 9.85
CA MET A 1 -35.85 20.78 9.10
C MET A 1 -34.67 21.19 9.96
N GLY A 2 -33.78 20.25 10.34
CA GLY A 2 -32.60 20.62 11.13
C GLY A 2 -31.63 21.40 10.25
N GLU A 3 -31.09 22.52 10.74
CA GLU A 3 -30.01 23.21 10.04
C GLU A 3 -28.78 22.32 9.99
N ILE A 4 -28.29 22.07 8.78
CA ILE A 4 -27.12 21.26 8.50
C ILE A 4 -25.91 22.20 8.45
N ASN A 5 -24.99 22.05 9.41
CA ASN A 5 -23.73 22.77 9.41
C ASN A 5 -22.61 21.82 8.98
N HIS A 6 -22.15 21.98 7.74
CA HIS A 6 -20.99 21.25 7.21
C HIS A 6 -19.64 21.73 7.78
N PHE A 7 -19.65 22.81 8.58
CA PHE A 7 -18.48 23.51 9.07
C PHE A 7 -18.61 23.86 10.56
N GLU A 8 -19.11 22.95 11.39
CA GLU A 8 -19.28 23.23 12.83
C GLU A 8 -17.97 23.69 13.50
N TYR A 9 -16.84 23.12 13.05
CA TYR A 9 -15.48 23.51 13.46
C TYR A 9 -14.75 24.37 12.42
N GLY A 10 -15.48 25.03 11.52
CA GLY A 10 -14.93 25.82 10.42
C GLY A 10 -14.28 24.95 9.32
N TRP A 11 -13.28 25.50 8.64
CA TRP A 11 -12.58 24.84 7.51
C TRP A 11 -11.61 23.72 7.93
N ILE A 12 -11.41 23.50 9.24
CA ILE A 12 -10.41 22.56 9.76
C ILE A 12 -10.74 21.12 9.36
N THR A 13 -11.99 20.69 9.52
CA THR A 13 -12.40 19.30 9.27
C THR A 13 -12.38 18.94 7.77
N PRO A 14 -12.89 19.77 6.83
CA PRO A 14 -12.66 19.56 5.40
C PRO A 14 -11.19 19.60 5.00
N ALA A 15 -10.38 20.49 5.58
CA ALA A 15 -8.96 20.58 5.26
C ALA A 15 -8.19 19.32 5.74
N LEU A 16 -8.47 18.83 6.95
CA LEU A 16 -7.89 17.59 7.48
C LEU A 16 -8.35 16.38 6.66
N SER A 17 -9.63 16.32 6.32
CA SER A 17 -10.18 15.29 5.44
C SER A 17 -9.46 15.26 4.08
N TYR A 18 -9.30 16.43 3.43
CA TYR A 18 -8.53 16.55 2.21
C TYR A 18 -7.07 16.10 2.39
N ALA A 19 -6.40 16.55 3.46
CA ALA A 19 -5.02 16.15 3.76
C ALA A 19 -4.86 14.64 3.96
N LEU A 20 -5.79 13.98 4.65
CA LEU A 20 -5.81 12.51 4.80
C LEU A 20 -5.99 11.81 3.46
N SER A 21 -6.84 12.35 2.60
CA SER A 21 -7.05 11.83 1.24
C SER A 21 -5.78 11.93 0.39
N VAL A 22 -5.10 13.07 0.43
CA VAL A 22 -3.84 13.29 -0.28
C VAL A 22 -2.74 12.39 0.27
N LEU A 23 -2.59 12.31 1.60
CA LEU A 23 -1.57 11.48 2.25
C LEU A 23 -1.75 10.00 1.90
N GLY A 24 -2.95 9.47 2.09
CA GLY A 24 -3.27 8.07 1.76
C GLY A 24 -3.10 7.79 0.27
N SER A 25 -3.46 8.74 -0.60
CA SER A 25 -3.25 8.62 -2.05
C SER A 25 -1.78 8.58 -2.41
N ALA A 26 -0.95 9.46 -1.82
CA ALA A 26 0.49 9.48 -2.07
C ALA A 26 1.15 8.16 -1.63
N LEU A 27 0.89 7.72 -0.39
CA LEU A 27 1.40 6.44 0.13
C LEU A 27 0.91 5.26 -0.71
N GLY A 28 -0.37 5.27 -1.09
CA GLY A 28 -0.99 4.25 -1.93
C GLY A 28 -0.35 4.13 -3.31
N LEU A 29 -0.06 5.27 -3.97
CA LEU A 29 0.62 5.30 -5.26
C LEU A 29 2.07 4.80 -5.16
N VAL A 30 2.78 5.13 -4.07
CA VAL A 30 4.14 4.61 -3.82
C VAL A 30 4.10 3.08 -3.62
N CYS A 31 3.19 2.58 -2.78
CA CYS A 31 3.00 1.14 -2.57
C CYS A 31 2.60 0.42 -3.87
N ALA A 32 1.68 0.99 -4.66
CA ALA A 32 1.29 0.45 -5.96
C ALA A 32 2.45 0.42 -6.97
N GLY A 33 3.35 1.41 -6.90
CA GLY A 33 4.63 1.40 -7.60
C GLY A 33 5.47 0.16 -7.29
N ARG A 34 5.57 -0.19 -6.01
CA ARG A 34 6.34 -1.36 -5.52
C ARG A 34 5.72 -2.70 -5.93
N ILE A 35 4.39 -2.78 -6.12
CA ILE A 35 3.72 -3.99 -6.65
C ILE A 35 4.31 -4.37 -8.02
N ARG A 36 4.60 -3.37 -8.88
CA ARG A 36 5.10 -3.63 -10.25
C ARG A 36 6.56 -4.09 -10.29
N THR A 37 7.37 -3.64 -9.33
CA THR A 37 8.79 -4.01 -9.23
C THR A 37 9.02 -5.27 -8.40
N ALA A 38 7.97 -5.81 -7.78
CA ALA A 38 8.07 -6.97 -6.92
C ALA A 38 8.37 -8.25 -7.72
N THR A 39 9.36 -8.99 -7.24
CA THR A 39 9.92 -10.19 -7.90
C THR A 39 9.19 -11.46 -7.53
N SER A 40 8.58 -11.52 -6.34
CA SER A 40 7.83 -12.68 -5.85
C SER A 40 6.33 -12.38 -5.68
N ALA A 41 5.51 -13.43 -5.74
CA ALA A 41 4.06 -13.33 -5.49
C ALA A 41 3.77 -12.82 -4.07
N GLY A 42 4.54 -13.26 -3.07
CA GLY A 42 4.41 -12.79 -1.69
C GLY A 42 4.71 -11.30 -1.54
N GLN A 43 5.75 -10.79 -2.20
CA GLN A 43 6.08 -9.36 -2.19
C GLN A 43 5.00 -8.53 -2.89
N ARG A 44 4.44 -9.03 -4.01
CA ARG A 44 3.30 -8.38 -4.69
C ARG A 44 2.08 -8.30 -3.79
N ALA A 45 1.73 -9.39 -3.12
CA ALA A 45 0.61 -9.44 -2.19
C ALA A 45 0.83 -8.47 -1.02
N TRP A 46 2.02 -8.44 -0.44
CA TRP A 46 2.37 -7.52 0.65
C TRP A 46 2.21 -6.05 0.26
N TRP A 47 2.78 -5.62 -0.87
CA TRP A 47 2.62 -4.25 -1.36
C TRP A 47 1.18 -3.94 -1.78
N GLY A 48 0.44 -4.94 -2.26
CA GLY A 48 -0.99 -4.85 -2.55
C GLY A 48 -1.82 -4.56 -1.31
N LEU A 49 -1.56 -5.26 -0.21
CA LEU A 49 -2.23 -5.03 1.08
C LEU A 49 -1.93 -3.64 1.63
N LEU A 50 -0.66 -3.20 1.58
CA LEU A 50 -0.28 -1.86 2.01
C LEU A 50 -0.91 -0.77 1.14
N ALA A 51 -0.94 -0.94 -0.19
CA ALA A 51 -1.61 -0.02 -1.09
C ALA A 51 -3.12 0.04 -0.85
N ALA A 52 -3.76 -1.11 -0.60
CA ALA A 52 -5.19 -1.19 -0.28
C ALA A 52 -5.52 -0.50 1.05
N TRP A 53 -4.67 -0.64 2.07
CA TRP A 53 -4.84 0.06 3.33
C TRP A 53 -4.63 1.57 3.20
N ALA A 54 -3.57 2.00 2.49
CA ALA A 54 -3.27 3.42 2.27
C ALA A 54 -4.40 4.13 1.49
N LEU A 55 -4.90 3.52 0.42
CA LEU A 55 -5.99 4.07 -0.38
C LEU A 55 -7.34 3.90 0.33
N GLY A 56 -7.74 2.66 0.63
CA GLY A 56 -9.06 2.36 1.19
C GLY A 56 -9.23 2.85 2.62
N GLY A 57 -8.27 2.51 3.49
CA GLY A 57 -8.31 2.84 4.91
C GLY A 57 -8.00 4.31 5.19
N THR A 58 -6.91 4.84 4.65
CA THR A 58 -6.51 6.24 4.91
C THR A 58 -7.17 7.22 3.95
N ALA A 59 -7.01 7.05 2.63
CA ALA A 59 -7.41 8.09 1.68
C ALA A 59 -8.94 8.25 1.54
N ILE A 60 -9.68 7.16 1.77
CA ILE A 60 -11.13 7.09 1.54
C ILE A 60 -11.88 6.99 2.86
N TRP A 61 -11.64 5.96 3.68
CA TRP A 61 -12.38 5.76 4.93
C TRP A 61 -12.07 6.81 6.00
N ALA A 62 -10.80 7.05 6.33
CA ALA A 62 -10.45 8.04 7.34
C ALA A 62 -10.82 9.47 6.91
N MET A 63 -10.63 9.79 5.62
CA MET A 63 -11.13 11.03 5.01
C MET A 63 -12.64 11.19 5.24
N HIS A 64 -13.43 10.15 4.92
CA HIS A 64 -14.88 10.16 5.03
C HIS A 64 -15.33 10.42 6.47
N PHE A 65 -14.81 9.68 7.45
CA PHE A 65 -15.16 9.89 8.84
C PHE A 65 -14.67 11.23 9.38
N MET A 66 -13.48 11.68 8.99
CA MET A 66 -12.98 13.00 9.40
C MET A 66 -13.89 14.13 8.90
N ALA A 67 -14.41 14.02 7.68
CA ALA A 67 -15.39 14.97 7.15
C ALA A 67 -16.73 14.91 7.90
N MET A 68 -17.22 13.70 8.21
CA MET A 68 -18.46 13.51 8.97
C MET A 68 -18.38 13.99 10.42
N LEU A 69 -17.21 13.89 11.08
CA LEU A 69 -17.02 14.45 12.42
C LEU A 69 -17.11 15.99 12.41
N GLY A 70 -16.91 16.63 11.26
CA GLY A 70 -17.13 18.07 11.07
C GLY A 70 -18.56 18.46 10.75
N PHE A 71 -19.42 17.47 10.50
CA PHE A 71 -20.83 17.65 10.21
C PHE A 71 -21.62 17.64 11.51
N ALA A 72 -22.38 18.70 11.75
CA ALA A 72 -23.38 18.73 12.81
C ALA A 72 -24.75 19.13 12.31
N VAL A 73 -25.74 18.60 13.00
CA VAL A 73 -27.14 18.95 12.83
C VAL A 73 -27.57 19.71 14.09
N GLY A 74 -27.97 20.97 13.91
CA GLY A 74 -28.47 21.77 15.03
C GLY A 74 -29.62 21.07 15.74
N GLY A 75 -29.55 20.97 17.07
CA GLY A 75 -30.61 20.39 17.90
C GLY A 75 -30.52 18.89 18.19
N THR A 76 -29.47 18.17 17.75
CA THR A 76 -29.28 16.75 18.13
C THR A 76 -27.79 16.39 18.25
N ARG A 77 -27.46 15.41 19.10
CA ARG A 77 -26.10 14.85 19.20
C ARG A 77 -25.97 13.66 18.27
N ILE A 78 -25.02 13.72 17.34
CA ILE A 78 -24.71 12.61 16.44
C ILE A 78 -23.91 11.56 17.20
N ARG A 79 -24.38 10.32 17.14
CA ARG A 79 -23.69 9.14 17.67
C ARG A 79 -23.44 8.17 16.54
N TYR A 80 -22.58 7.20 16.77
CA TYR A 80 -22.15 6.28 15.74
C TYR A 80 -22.19 4.82 16.21
N ASP A 81 -22.60 3.96 15.28
CA ASP A 81 -22.57 2.51 15.41
C ASP A 81 -21.16 1.98 15.08
N VAL A 82 -20.45 1.50 16.11
CA VAL A 82 -19.04 1.05 15.99
C VAL A 82 -18.90 -0.15 15.03
N PRO A 83 -19.74 -1.20 15.11
CA PRO A 83 -19.72 -2.29 14.13
C PRO A 83 -19.87 -1.83 12.68
N LEU A 84 -20.83 -0.96 12.38
CA LEU A 84 -21.00 -0.45 11.00
C LEU A 84 -19.82 0.42 10.56
N THR A 85 -19.26 1.21 11.49
CA THR A 85 -18.04 1.99 11.24
C THR A 85 -16.87 1.08 10.86
N ALA A 86 -16.64 0.00 11.60
CA ALA A 86 -15.60 -0.97 11.29
C ALA A 86 -15.86 -1.73 9.98
N ALA A 87 -17.12 -2.11 9.72
CA ALA A 87 -17.53 -2.77 8.48
C ALA A 87 -17.27 -1.87 7.27
N SER A 88 -17.52 -0.57 7.38
CA SER A 88 -17.24 0.40 6.31
C SER A 88 -15.75 0.42 5.93
N THR A 89 -14.83 0.41 6.90
CA THR A 89 -13.38 0.34 6.62
C THR A 89 -13.03 -0.94 5.86
N ALA A 90 -13.57 -2.08 6.31
CA ALA A 90 -13.32 -3.37 5.67
C ALA A 90 -13.79 -3.38 4.21
N ILE A 91 -14.97 -2.81 3.93
CA ILE A 91 -15.51 -2.66 2.57
C ILE A 91 -14.56 -1.84 1.70
N ALA A 92 -14.09 -0.67 2.17
CA ALA A 92 -13.19 0.17 1.38
C ALA A 92 -11.84 -0.52 1.09
N VAL A 93 -11.21 -1.12 2.11
CA VAL A 93 -9.91 -1.80 1.94
C VAL A 93 -10.05 -3.00 1.01
N ALA A 94 -11.11 -3.81 1.17
CA ALA A 94 -11.36 -4.96 0.30
C ALA A 94 -11.65 -4.53 -1.15
N ALA A 95 -12.50 -3.54 -1.36
CA ALA A 95 -12.84 -3.06 -2.70
C ALA A 95 -11.62 -2.51 -3.45
N VAL A 96 -10.81 -1.69 -2.79
CA VAL A 96 -9.58 -1.17 -3.40
C VAL A 96 -8.57 -2.29 -3.64
N GLY A 97 -8.44 -3.25 -2.71
CA GLY A 97 -7.58 -4.42 -2.87
C GLY A 97 -7.97 -5.26 -4.09
N ILE A 98 -9.28 -5.51 -4.29
CA ILE A 98 -9.81 -6.21 -5.47
C ILE A 98 -9.48 -5.43 -6.74
N GLY A 99 -9.72 -4.11 -6.78
CA GLY A 99 -9.39 -3.29 -7.96
C GLY A 99 -7.91 -3.31 -8.30
N LEU A 100 -7.04 -3.19 -7.29
CA LEU A 100 -5.58 -3.29 -7.47
C LEU A 100 -5.17 -4.68 -7.95
N ALA A 101 -5.80 -5.75 -7.47
CA ALA A 101 -5.52 -7.11 -7.95
C ALA A 101 -5.96 -7.31 -9.41
N ILE A 102 -7.14 -6.80 -9.79
CA ILE A 102 -7.64 -6.86 -11.18
C ILE A 102 -6.68 -6.16 -12.14
N VAL A 103 -6.18 -4.98 -11.77
CA VAL A 103 -5.33 -4.18 -12.65
C VAL A 103 -3.85 -4.58 -12.56
N GLY A 104 -3.40 -5.07 -11.41
CA GLY A 104 -2.03 -5.50 -11.15
C GLY A 104 -1.68 -6.89 -11.71
N THR A 105 -2.67 -7.70 -12.10
CA THR A 105 -2.45 -9.02 -12.70
C THR A 105 -2.29 -8.92 -14.22
N GLY A 106 -1.04 -8.80 -14.66
CA GLY A 106 -0.67 -8.84 -16.09
C GLY A 106 -0.54 -7.47 -16.75
N ARG A 107 -0.78 -7.40 -18.06
CA ARG A 107 -0.67 -6.14 -18.84
C ARG A 107 -1.87 -5.24 -18.56
N LEU A 108 -1.59 -3.95 -18.38
CA LEU A 108 -2.62 -2.91 -18.27
C LEU A 108 -3.44 -2.87 -19.56
N ALA A 109 -4.74 -3.14 -19.45
CA ALA A 109 -5.68 -3.17 -20.55
C ALA A 109 -6.97 -2.45 -20.16
N ALA A 110 -7.59 -1.74 -21.12
CA ALA A 110 -8.80 -0.96 -20.86
C ALA A 110 -9.94 -1.76 -20.18
N PRO A 111 -10.24 -3.01 -20.57
CA PRO A 111 -11.31 -3.79 -19.91
C PRO A 111 -11.02 -4.07 -18.43
N ARG A 112 -9.77 -4.37 -18.07
CA ARG A 112 -9.37 -4.60 -16.67
C ARG A 112 -9.48 -3.33 -15.85
N LEU A 113 -9.10 -2.19 -16.45
CA LEU A 113 -9.19 -0.90 -15.79
C LEU A 113 -10.64 -0.48 -15.54
N ILE A 114 -11.52 -0.71 -16.51
CA ILE A 114 -12.96 -0.44 -16.37
C ILE A 114 -13.56 -1.37 -15.30
N ALA A 115 -13.28 -2.67 -15.35
CA ALA A 115 -13.77 -3.62 -14.36
C ALA A 115 -13.26 -3.28 -12.94
N GLY A 116 -11.96 -3.04 -12.79
CA GLY A 116 -11.36 -2.65 -11.51
C GLY A 116 -11.92 -1.33 -10.98
N GLY A 117 -12.10 -0.34 -11.86
CA GLY A 117 -12.70 0.95 -11.50
C GLY A 117 -14.16 0.83 -11.07
N PHE A 118 -14.94 -0.01 -11.75
CA PHE A 118 -16.33 -0.30 -11.37
C PHE A 118 -16.41 -0.96 -9.98
N PHE A 119 -15.65 -2.04 -9.73
CA PHE A 119 -15.67 -2.72 -8.43
C PHE A 119 -15.16 -1.83 -7.29
N THR A 120 -14.06 -1.11 -7.52
CA THR A 120 -13.53 -0.17 -6.52
C THR A 120 -14.51 0.97 -6.27
N GLY A 121 -15.04 1.59 -7.32
CA GLY A 121 -15.98 2.71 -7.20
C GLY A 121 -17.29 2.33 -6.52
N ALA A 122 -17.86 1.18 -6.89
CA ALA A 122 -19.05 0.63 -6.24
C ALA A 122 -18.78 0.33 -4.76
N GLY A 123 -17.61 -0.25 -4.43
CA GLY A 123 -17.21 -0.48 -3.04
C GLY A 123 -16.96 0.80 -2.25
N VAL A 124 -16.42 1.85 -2.88
CA VAL A 124 -16.26 3.17 -2.27
C VAL A 124 -17.61 3.82 -1.97
N ALA A 125 -18.56 3.74 -2.90
CA ALA A 125 -19.93 4.18 -2.65
C ALA A 125 -20.60 3.34 -1.54
N ALA A 126 -20.44 2.01 -1.56
CA ALA A 126 -20.95 1.14 -0.52
C ALA A 126 -20.36 1.49 0.85
N MET A 127 -19.05 1.76 0.94
CA MET A 127 -18.42 2.22 2.17
C MET A 127 -19.02 3.55 2.62
N HIS A 128 -19.15 4.52 1.72
CA HIS A 128 -19.70 5.84 2.04
C HIS A 128 -21.10 5.73 2.64
N TYR A 129 -22.01 5.00 1.98
CA TYR A 129 -23.38 4.85 2.48
C TYR A 129 -23.49 3.93 3.70
N THR A 130 -22.56 2.97 3.88
CA THR A 130 -22.45 2.19 5.12
C THR A 130 -21.99 3.08 6.28
N GLY A 131 -21.03 3.97 6.06
CA GLY A 131 -20.59 4.97 7.05
C GLY A 131 -21.69 5.95 7.41
N MET A 132 -22.48 6.39 6.42
CA MET A 132 -23.66 7.22 6.65
C MET A 132 -24.73 6.47 7.47
N ALA A 133 -24.97 5.19 7.18
CA ALA A 133 -25.89 4.35 7.95
C ALA A 133 -25.40 4.08 9.39
N ALA A 134 -24.11 4.26 9.68
CA ALA A 134 -23.58 4.18 11.03
C ALA A 134 -23.99 5.38 11.89
N MET A 135 -24.40 6.51 11.30
CA MET A 135 -24.88 7.66 12.06
C MET A 135 -26.22 7.37 12.73
N ARG A 136 -26.26 7.63 14.03
CA ARG A 136 -27.46 7.59 14.87
C ARG A 136 -27.75 9.01 15.34
N LEU A 137 -28.93 9.51 15.00
CA LEU A 137 -29.46 10.79 15.44
C LEU A 137 -30.97 10.63 15.71
N ASP A 138 -31.55 11.55 16.49
CA ASP A 138 -32.96 11.52 16.85
C ASP A 138 -33.86 12.01 15.69
N GLY A 139 -33.88 11.22 14.61
CA GLY A 139 -34.56 11.59 13.36
C GLY A 139 -34.33 10.58 12.24
N SER A 140 -34.94 10.86 11.09
CA SER A 140 -34.78 10.05 9.88
C SER A 140 -33.93 10.77 8.84
N LEU A 141 -33.03 10.02 8.20
CA LEU A 141 -32.23 10.46 7.06
C LEU A 141 -32.95 10.15 5.75
N GLY A 142 -33.22 11.19 4.96
CA GLY A 142 -33.69 11.06 3.58
C GLY A 142 -32.54 11.23 2.59
N TYR A 143 -32.68 10.65 1.40
CA TYR A 143 -31.71 10.75 0.31
C TYR A 143 -32.40 11.12 -1.00
N ASP A 144 -31.84 12.11 -1.71
CA ASP A 144 -32.20 12.38 -3.10
C ASP A 144 -31.56 11.33 -4.04
N PRO A 145 -32.34 10.47 -4.72
CA PRO A 145 -31.81 9.43 -5.59
C PRO A 145 -30.91 9.94 -6.72
N LEU A 146 -31.17 11.17 -7.22
CA LEU A 146 -30.37 11.75 -8.30
C LEU A 146 -28.96 12.09 -7.83
N ARG A 147 -28.85 12.73 -6.67
CA ARG A 147 -27.54 13.10 -6.07
C ARG A 147 -26.77 11.88 -5.59
N VAL A 148 -27.47 10.85 -5.09
CA VAL A 148 -26.86 9.55 -4.79
C VAL A 148 -26.30 8.90 -6.06
N THR A 149 -27.06 8.88 -7.15
CA THR A 149 -26.59 8.31 -8.42
C THR A 149 -25.37 9.08 -8.93
N LEU A 150 -25.38 10.42 -8.82
CA LEU A 150 -24.26 11.26 -9.21
C LEU A 150 -22.99 10.97 -8.38
N SER A 151 -23.10 10.82 -7.06
CA SER A 151 -21.96 10.48 -6.20
C SER A 151 -21.36 9.11 -6.58
N VAL A 152 -22.21 8.12 -6.89
CA VAL A 152 -21.78 6.78 -7.33
C VAL A 152 -21.02 6.85 -8.67
N VAL A 153 -21.52 7.64 -9.63
CA VAL A 153 -20.83 7.85 -10.90
C VAL A 153 -19.47 8.50 -10.69
N ILE A 154 -19.40 9.54 -9.84
CA ILE A 154 -18.12 10.18 -9.47
C ILE A 154 -17.18 9.16 -8.82
N ALA A 155 -17.69 8.30 -7.92
CA ALA A 155 -16.89 7.25 -7.27
C ALA A 155 -16.25 6.29 -8.29
N ILE A 156 -17.04 5.82 -9.26
CA ILE A 156 -16.55 4.92 -10.33
C ILE A 156 -15.49 5.61 -11.19
N VAL A 157 -15.76 6.82 -11.67
CA VAL A 157 -14.80 7.56 -12.51
C VAL A 157 -13.51 7.86 -11.73
N ALA A 158 -13.62 8.34 -10.50
CA ALA A 158 -12.48 8.62 -9.64
C ALA A 158 -11.66 7.35 -9.36
N ALA A 159 -12.31 6.22 -9.08
CA ALA A 159 -11.65 4.95 -8.86
C ALA A 159 -10.93 4.44 -10.11
N THR A 160 -11.56 4.54 -11.29
CA THR A 160 -10.92 4.19 -12.57
C THR A 160 -9.66 5.03 -12.80
N VAL A 161 -9.74 6.36 -12.60
CA VAL A 161 -8.59 7.27 -12.75
C VAL A 161 -7.50 6.95 -11.72
N ALA A 162 -7.87 6.72 -10.46
CA ALA A 162 -6.94 6.36 -9.40
C ALA A 162 -6.17 5.07 -9.71
N LEU A 163 -6.86 4.01 -10.17
CA LEU A 163 -6.21 2.76 -10.57
C LEU A 163 -5.32 2.95 -11.80
N TRP A 164 -5.72 3.80 -12.74
CA TRP A 164 -4.88 4.12 -13.90
C TRP A 164 -3.59 4.82 -13.47
N LEU A 165 -3.69 5.86 -12.63
CA LEU A 165 -2.55 6.58 -12.07
C LEU A 165 -1.65 5.66 -11.26
N ALA A 166 -2.24 4.77 -10.44
CA ALA A 166 -1.52 3.78 -9.67
C ALA A 166 -0.63 2.88 -10.53
N MET A 167 -0.96 2.67 -11.81
CA MET A 167 -0.19 1.84 -12.73
C MET A 167 0.75 2.60 -13.67
N THR A 168 0.46 3.86 -13.98
CA THR A 168 1.25 4.66 -14.94
C THR A 168 2.28 5.57 -14.27
N VAL A 169 1.97 6.09 -13.10
CA VAL A 169 2.80 7.11 -12.44
C VAL A 169 4.02 6.47 -11.77
N ARG A 170 5.19 7.09 -11.97
CA ARG A 170 6.48 6.62 -11.43
C ARG A 170 7.35 7.71 -10.78
N ARG A 171 7.19 8.97 -11.18
CA ARG A 171 8.05 10.08 -10.72
C ARG A 171 7.45 10.74 -9.48
N GLY A 172 8.27 11.11 -8.49
CA GLY A 172 7.82 11.70 -7.22
C GLY A 172 6.89 12.91 -7.39
N ILE A 173 7.23 13.85 -8.28
CA ILE A 173 6.38 15.03 -8.57
C ILE A 173 5.03 14.61 -9.16
N ALA A 174 5.02 13.62 -10.07
CA ALA A 174 3.78 13.11 -10.66
C ALA A 174 2.93 12.35 -9.63
N ILE A 175 3.55 11.67 -8.65
CA ILE A 175 2.86 11.05 -7.51
C ILE A 175 2.20 12.13 -6.66
N ALA A 176 2.92 13.20 -6.31
CA ALA A 176 2.38 14.30 -5.52
C ALA A 176 1.20 14.98 -6.23
N ALA A 177 1.35 15.32 -7.52
CA ALA A 177 0.26 15.91 -8.32
C ALA A 177 -0.95 14.97 -8.42
N SER A 178 -0.71 13.68 -8.64
CA SER A 178 -1.78 12.67 -8.70
C SER A 178 -2.52 12.56 -7.36
N ALA A 179 -1.79 12.57 -6.25
CA ALA A 179 -2.37 12.50 -4.92
C ALA A 179 -3.26 13.72 -4.60
N LEU A 180 -2.85 14.92 -5.03
CA LEU A 180 -3.66 16.14 -4.89
C LEU A 180 -4.99 16.04 -5.67
N VAL A 181 -4.93 15.58 -6.93
CA VAL A 181 -6.11 15.39 -7.78
C VAL A 181 -7.02 14.30 -7.24
N MET A 182 -6.45 13.17 -6.80
CA MET A 182 -7.18 12.09 -6.16
C MET A 182 -7.88 12.61 -4.90
N GLY A 183 -7.20 13.39 -4.05
CA GLY A 183 -7.81 14.02 -2.89
C GLY A 183 -9.05 14.84 -3.23
N ILE A 184 -9.00 15.62 -4.32
CA ILE A 184 -10.14 16.43 -4.79
C ILE A 184 -11.28 15.50 -5.22
N ALA A 185 -10.97 14.43 -5.97
CA ALA A 185 -11.97 13.51 -6.48
C ALA A 185 -12.69 12.74 -5.34
N VAL A 186 -11.95 12.23 -4.35
CA VAL A 186 -12.57 11.49 -3.23
C VAL A 186 -13.40 12.44 -2.35
N ASN A 187 -12.89 13.66 -2.07
CA ASN A 187 -13.67 14.67 -1.34
C ASN A 187 -14.90 15.11 -2.12
N GLY A 188 -14.78 15.32 -3.43
CA GLY A 188 -15.89 15.68 -4.31
C GLY A 188 -17.00 14.63 -4.31
N MET A 189 -16.64 13.35 -4.37
CA MET A 189 -17.60 12.25 -4.22
C MET A 189 -18.32 12.33 -2.86
N HIS A 190 -17.56 12.46 -1.78
CA HIS A 190 -18.11 12.52 -0.42
C HIS A 190 -19.08 13.69 -0.24
N PHE A 191 -18.68 14.91 -0.60
CA PHE A 191 -19.53 16.09 -0.44
C PHE A 191 -20.74 16.08 -1.38
N THR A 192 -20.61 15.47 -2.58
CA THR A 192 -21.77 15.22 -3.45
C THR A 192 -22.75 14.26 -2.78
N GLY A 193 -22.26 13.16 -2.18
CA GLY A 193 -23.08 12.23 -1.42
C GLY A 193 -23.77 12.87 -0.22
N MET A 194 -23.04 13.70 0.53
CA MET A 194 -23.58 14.48 1.66
C MET A 194 -24.64 15.49 1.22
N SER A 195 -24.49 16.10 0.05
CA SER A 195 -25.50 17.03 -0.49
C SER A 195 -26.83 16.34 -0.82
N ALA A 196 -26.87 15.01 -0.92
CA ALA A 196 -28.09 14.25 -1.11
C ALA A 196 -28.91 14.09 0.17
N LEU A 197 -28.32 14.37 1.34
CA LEU A 197 -28.90 14.09 2.64
C LEU A 197 -29.93 15.14 3.05
N SER A 198 -31.09 14.69 3.51
CA SER A 198 -32.05 15.52 4.26
C SER A 198 -32.27 14.95 5.66
N VAL A 199 -32.33 15.81 6.68
CA VAL A 199 -32.51 15.39 8.08
C VAL A 199 -33.86 15.87 8.61
N HIS A 200 -34.70 14.90 8.99
CA HIS A 200 -36.00 15.14 9.62
C HIS A 200 -35.93 14.73 11.10
N LEU A 201 -35.74 15.73 11.97
CA LEU A 201 -35.68 15.56 13.42
C LEU A 201 -37.07 15.18 13.96
N HIS A 202 -37.09 14.27 14.94
CA HIS A 202 -38.27 13.90 15.70
C HIS A 202 -38.05 14.27 17.18
N GLU A 203 -39.13 14.42 17.97
CA GLU A 203 -38.98 14.61 19.42
C GLU A 203 -38.33 13.36 20.04
N SER A 204 -37.19 13.54 20.73
CA SER A 204 -36.40 12.45 21.31
C SER A 204 -37.23 11.63 22.31
N ARG A 205 -37.45 10.34 22.00
CA ARG A 205 -38.09 9.36 22.90
C ARG A 205 -37.06 8.36 23.39
N GLY A 206 -36.26 8.76 24.38
CA GLY A 206 -35.39 7.87 25.15
C GLY A 206 -33.88 8.01 24.88
N PRO A 207 -33.03 7.30 25.65
CA PRO A 207 -31.59 7.38 25.48
C PRO A 207 -31.17 6.76 24.15
N ALA A 208 -30.55 7.56 23.28
CA ALA A 208 -29.93 7.07 22.05
C ALA A 208 -28.87 6.00 22.39
N SER A 209 -28.66 5.05 21.49
CA SER A 209 -27.56 4.05 21.54
C SER A 209 -26.40 4.46 20.61
N GLY A 210 -25.20 3.92 20.81
CA GLY A 210 -23.99 4.28 20.04
C GLY A 210 -22.94 5.11 20.79
N THR A 211 -21.83 5.43 20.11
CA THR A 211 -20.71 6.18 20.68
C THR A 211 -20.76 7.63 20.23
N GLU A 212 -20.49 8.58 21.13
CA GLU A 212 -20.40 10.00 20.78
C GLU A 212 -19.20 10.29 19.86
N VAL A 213 -19.28 11.38 19.09
CA VAL A 213 -18.20 11.90 18.22
C VAL A 213 -16.84 11.88 18.91
N SER A 214 -16.76 12.37 20.15
CA SER A 214 -15.53 12.41 20.97
C SER A 214 -14.95 11.03 21.28
N GLY A 215 -15.81 10.04 21.49
CA GLY A 215 -15.41 8.64 21.76
C GLY A 215 -14.91 7.90 20.52
N LEU A 216 -15.30 8.32 19.31
CA LEU A 216 -14.78 7.78 18.06
C LEU A 216 -13.54 8.50 17.54
N LEU A 217 -13.35 9.76 17.89
CA LEU A 217 -12.23 10.56 17.40
C LEU A 217 -10.88 9.94 17.79
N VAL A 218 -10.72 9.53 19.05
CA VAL A 218 -9.49 8.91 19.55
C VAL A 218 -9.14 7.61 18.79
N PRO A 219 -10.01 6.58 18.71
CA PRO A 219 -9.67 5.34 18.00
C PRO A 219 -9.45 5.55 16.51
N ILE A 220 -10.17 6.47 15.86
CA ILE A 220 -9.95 6.80 14.44
C ILE A 220 -8.57 7.44 14.24
N VAL A 221 -8.24 8.45 15.07
CA VAL A 221 -6.92 9.10 15.00
C VAL A 221 -5.81 8.11 15.26
N LEU A 222 -5.93 7.24 16.26
CA LEU A 222 -4.95 6.19 16.53
C LEU A 222 -4.82 5.22 15.34
N ALA A 223 -5.93 4.75 14.77
CA ALA A 223 -5.91 3.86 13.61
C ALA A 223 -5.20 4.51 12.40
N VAL A 224 -5.45 5.79 12.17
CA VAL A 224 -4.78 6.57 11.11
C VAL A 224 -3.30 6.74 11.41
N VAL A 225 -2.93 7.16 12.61
CA VAL A 225 -1.52 7.38 13.00
C VAL A 225 -0.74 6.07 12.92
N PHE A 226 -1.21 4.99 13.53
CA PHE A 226 -0.55 3.69 13.46
C PHE A 226 -0.51 3.15 12.04
N GLY A 227 -1.57 3.34 11.25
CA GLY A 227 -1.60 2.95 9.84
C GLY A 227 -0.56 3.70 9.00
N VAL A 228 -0.50 5.03 9.13
CA VAL A 228 0.46 5.88 8.40
C VAL A 228 1.88 5.60 8.85
N VAL A 229 2.14 5.52 10.16
CA VAL A 229 3.48 5.19 10.68
C VAL A 229 3.91 3.81 10.23
N GLY A 230 3.03 2.82 10.28
CA GLY A 230 3.30 1.46 9.78
C GLY A 230 3.59 1.44 8.28
N LEU A 231 2.85 2.20 7.48
CA LEU A 231 3.10 2.36 6.04
C LEU A 231 4.46 3.01 5.76
N VAL A 232 4.78 4.11 6.46
CA VAL A 232 6.06 4.81 6.31
C VAL A 232 7.21 3.90 6.74
N TYR A 233 7.07 3.21 7.87
CA TYR A 233 8.06 2.23 8.33
C TYR A 233 8.26 1.12 7.30
N ALA A 234 7.19 0.55 6.75
CA ALA A 234 7.29 -0.48 5.72
C ALA A 234 7.98 0.02 4.44
N LEU A 235 7.78 1.30 4.09
CA LEU A 235 8.45 1.93 2.94
C LEU A 235 9.94 2.19 3.20
N LEU A 236 10.31 2.59 4.42
CA LEU A 236 11.69 2.83 4.83
C LEU A 236 12.48 1.53 5.06
N ALA A 237 11.84 0.52 5.63
CA ALA A 237 12.44 -0.79 5.88
C ALA A 237 12.57 -1.63 4.60
N ALA A 238 11.87 -1.26 3.52
CA ALA A 238 12.01 -1.96 2.25
C ALA A 238 13.36 -1.62 1.61
N PRO A 239 14.19 -2.64 1.26
CA PRO A 239 15.52 -2.42 0.69
C PRO A 239 15.46 -1.43 -0.47
N SER A 240 16.31 -0.40 -0.39
CA SER A 240 16.48 0.57 -1.46
C SER A 240 17.09 -0.11 -2.69
N ASP A 241 17.02 0.56 -3.84
CA ASP A 241 17.63 0.00 -5.05
C ASP A 241 19.16 -0.09 -4.90
N ASP A 242 19.77 0.79 -4.11
CA ASP A 242 21.19 0.74 -3.72
C ASP A 242 21.48 -0.46 -2.82
N ASP A 243 20.62 -0.76 -1.84
CA ASP A 243 20.77 -1.95 -0.98
C ASP A 243 20.68 -3.25 -1.79
N ARG A 244 19.77 -3.28 -2.78
CA ARG A 244 19.64 -4.43 -3.69
C ARG A 244 20.83 -4.55 -4.63
N ALA A 245 21.34 -3.43 -5.15
CA ALA A 245 22.54 -3.42 -5.99
C ALA A 245 23.77 -3.86 -5.19
N GLY A 246 23.91 -3.41 -3.94
CA GLY A 246 24.95 -3.85 -3.02
C GLY A 246 24.86 -5.34 -2.70
N ALA A 247 23.67 -5.86 -2.40
CA ALA A 247 23.46 -7.29 -2.17
C ALA A 247 23.73 -8.13 -3.43
N ALA A 248 23.32 -7.66 -4.61
CA ALA A 248 23.64 -8.30 -5.90
C ALA A 248 25.14 -8.30 -6.19
N TYR A 249 25.84 -7.21 -5.88
CA TYR A 249 27.29 -7.12 -6.01
C TYR A 249 28.02 -8.08 -5.06
N VAL A 250 27.60 -8.14 -3.79
CA VAL A 250 28.18 -9.05 -2.79
C VAL A 250 27.91 -10.51 -3.16
N SER A 251 26.69 -10.85 -3.57
CA SER A 251 26.37 -12.22 -4.03
C SER A 251 27.16 -12.62 -5.26
N ALA A 252 27.27 -11.75 -6.27
CA ALA A 252 28.12 -11.99 -7.43
C ALA A 252 29.58 -12.25 -7.05
N ARG A 253 30.11 -11.52 -6.05
CA ARG A 253 31.48 -11.74 -5.53
C ARG A 253 31.65 -13.02 -4.72
N LEU A 254 30.61 -13.48 -4.04
CA LEU A 254 30.64 -14.75 -3.31
C LEU A 254 30.53 -15.95 -4.28
N ASP A 255 29.75 -15.82 -5.35
CA ASP A 255 29.65 -16.82 -6.42
C ASP A 255 30.92 -16.85 -7.29
N GLU A 256 31.59 -15.70 -7.46
CA GLU A 256 32.97 -15.58 -7.97
C GLU A 256 34.05 -16.01 -6.95
N ALA A 257 33.71 -16.85 -5.94
CA ALA A 257 34.68 -17.46 -5.03
C ALA A 257 35.96 -17.77 -5.82
N PRO A 258 37.15 -17.30 -5.38
CA PRO A 258 38.31 -17.27 -6.24
C PRO A 258 38.42 -18.61 -6.92
N GLN A 259 38.40 -18.64 -8.26
CA GLN A 259 39.06 -19.73 -8.96
C GLN A 259 40.36 -19.85 -8.21
N THR A 260 40.56 -20.96 -7.49
CA THR A 260 41.82 -21.26 -6.85
C THR A 260 42.79 -21.01 -7.97
N VAL A 261 43.51 -19.89 -7.90
CA VAL A 261 44.58 -19.60 -8.84
C VAL A 261 45.51 -20.74 -8.49
N ALA A 262 45.38 -21.84 -9.23
CA ALA A 262 46.15 -23.04 -9.05
C ALA A 262 47.56 -22.50 -9.09
N ALA A 263 48.21 -22.43 -7.93
CA ALA A 263 49.37 -21.59 -7.72
C ALA A 263 50.28 -21.85 -8.90
N GLU A 264 50.39 -20.86 -9.80
CA GLU A 264 51.16 -21.06 -11.01
C GLU A 264 52.56 -21.42 -10.48
N PRO A 265 53.09 -22.61 -10.79
CA PRO A 265 54.31 -23.04 -10.16
C PRO A 265 55.33 -21.96 -10.45
N ALA A 266 55.85 -21.31 -9.40
CA ALA A 266 56.78 -20.19 -9.55
C ALA A 266 57.80 -20.55 -10.65
N PRO A 267 57.96 -19.69 -11.68
CA PRO A 267 58.81 -20.01 -12.82
C PRO A 267 60.19 -20.38 -12.28
N ASP A 268 60.64 -21.59 -12.59
CA ASP A 268 61.91 -22.15 -12.10
C ASP A 268 63.04 -21.23 -12.59
N PRO A 269 63.63 -20.39 -11.72
CA PRO A 269 64.52 -19.34 -12.17
C PRO A 269 65.85 -19.90 -12.72
N VAL A 270 66.08 -21.21 -12.57
CA VAL A 270 67.38 -21.86 -12.90
C VAL A 270 67.24 -23.24 -13.56
N GLY A 271 66.03 -23.71 -13.90
CA GLY A 271 65.82 -25.02 -14.56
C GLY A 271 66.25 -26.23 -13.72
N LEU A 272 66.28 -26.10 -12.39
CA LEU A 272 66.74 -27.12 -11.46
C LEU A 272 65.80 -28.34 -11.40
N ARG A 273 64.50 -28.18 -11.73
CA ARG A 273 63.53 -29.29 -11.72
C ARG A 273 63.78 -30.33 -12.81
N ALA A 274 64.42 -29.97 -13.92
CA ALA A 274 64.74 -30.91 -14.99
C ALA A 274 66.01 -31.76 -14.70
N ARG A 275 66.75 -31.45 -13.63
CA ARG A 275 68.03 -32.11 -13.30
C ARG A 275 67.99 -33.05 -12.11
N SER A 276 66.86 -33.20 -11.41
CA SER A 276 66.74 -34.18 -10.33
C SER A 276 66.37 -35.55 -10.90
N THR A 277 67.35 -36.39 -11.22
CA THR A 277 67.16 -37.84 -11.39
C THR A 277 67.11 -38.59 -10.06
N LEU A 278 67.12 -37.88 -8.93
CA LEU A 278 67.09 -38.47 -7.61
C LEU A 278 65.64 -38.60 -7.10
N ALA A 279 65.25 -39.86 -6.94
CA ALA A 279 64.05 -40.36 -6.27
C ALA A 279 62.72 -40.21 -7.03
N GLN A 280 62.56 -40.98 -8.11
CA GLN A 280 61.24 -41.54 -8.42
C GLN A 280 60.87 -42.56 -7.33
N PRO A 281 59.75 -42.41 -6.59
CA PRO A 281 59.29 -43.42 -5.66
C PRO A 281 58.96 -44.71 -6.44
N GLY A 282 59.70 -45.79 -6.19
CA GLY A 282 59.51 -47.10 -6.84
C GLY A 282 60.66 -47.59 -7.72
N ALA A 283 61.73 -46.81 -7.90
CA ALA A 283 62.93 -47.30 -8.61
C ALA A 283 63.70 -48.32 -7.74
N GLN A 284 63.87 -49.55 -8.25
CA GLN A 284 64.65 -50.61 -7.62
C GLN A 284 66.12 -50.18 -7.47
N PHE A 285 66.66 -50.31 -6.25
CA PHE A 285 68.08 -50.09 -5.99
C PHE A 285 68.92 -51.14 -6.74
N PRO A 286 69.93 -50.75 -7.53
CA PRO A 286 70.77 -51.71 -8.23
C PRO A 286 71.61 -52.51 -7.21
N SER A 287 71.44 -53.83 -7.22
CA SER A 287 72.21 -54.79 -6.42
C SER A 287 73.69 -54.76 -6.80
N ARG A 288 74.58 -54.71 -5.80
CA ARG A 288 76.04 -54.68 -6.00
C ARG A 288 76.51 -55.87 -6.84
N ARG A 289 77.28 -55.60 -7.90
CA ARG A 289 78.04 -56.59 -8.68
C ARG A 289 78.96 -57.41 -7.77
N SER A 290 78.93 -58.73 -7.92
CA SER A 290 79.98 -59.65 -7.46
C SER A 290 81.29 -59.31 -8.17
N ILE A 291 82.36 -59.19 -7.40
CA ILE A 291 83.72 -59.11 -7.93
C ILE A 291 84.26 -60.53 -7.94
N ASP A 292 84.20 -61.17 -9.12
CA ASP A 292 85.02 -62.36 -9.38
C ASP A 292 86.48 -61.91 -9.53
N ARG A 293 87.37 -62.48 -8.71
CA ARG A 293 88.82 -62.41 -8.91
C ARG A 293 89.26 -63.64 -9.73
N PRO A 294 90.08 -63.48 -10.78
CA PRO A 294 90.65 -64.61 -11.50
C PRO A 294 91.88 -65.19 -10.76
N SER A 295 91.91 -66.53 -10.73
CA SER A 295 93.01 -67.50 -10.52
C SER A 295 94.19 -67.11 -9.62
#